data_AF-A0A0G0WGQ7-F1
#
_entry.id   AF-A0A0G0WGQ7-F1
#
_cell.length_a   1.000
_cell.length_b   1.000
_cell.length_c   1.000
_cell.angle_alpha   90.00
_cell.angle_beta   90.00
_cell.angle_gamma   90.00
#
_symmetry.space_group_name_H-M   'P 1'
#
loop_
_entity.id
_entity.type
_entity.pdbx_description
1 polymer ?
#
loop_
_entity_poly.entity_id
_entity_poly.type
_entity_poly.pdbx_seq_one_letter_code
_entity_poly.pdbx_strand_id
1 'polypeptide(L)'
;MGKKKSKLTKFLTKSTPLWMVVLITLNSSMAFALGEYYLMKKEFNKNLSKLAQTTKSPEELVNILKQEVLSAKGYITPLKWKSLGKQLVEAGAIDKQKYEAIFTSEGNGKEEMKHLEGESDDYMAINESNSRFMVNTLWALGLVQKSKVLDEGPMMQRGRAEAGNFASTGGWTLGSKGAMELYSSQEIILLTAQQQDLVKKIAEGVFRSCCGNSTAFPDCNHGMAALGYIEWAVYNGLSEGQIYKDLLAFNSFWFPQNYVEMAVYFAKQGTKWKEVDPKLALSVDYASAQGAQRIKQAVQGVPGIQSQGGGCGA
;
A
#
# COMPACT_ATOMS: atom_id res chain seq x y z
N MET A 1 -50.51 -19.64 54.10
CA MET A 1 -49.33 -19.45 53.22
C MET A 1 -49.18 -20.69 52.33
N GLY A 2 -49.23 -20.62 50.99
CA GLY A 2 -49.01 -21.86 50.22
C GLY A 2 -49.28 -21.96 48.71
N LYS A 3 -49.58 -20.90 47.94
CA LYS A 3 -49.85 -21.07 46.48
C LYS A 3 -49.15 -20.12 45.49
N LYS A 4 -48.39 -19.11 45.94
CA LYS A 4 -47.71 -18.16 45.02
C LYS A 4 -46.27 -18.52 44.60
N LYS A 5 -45.59 -19.45 45.29
CA LYS A 5 -44.19 -19.82 44.96
C LYS A 5 -44.03 -20.83 43.79
N SER A 6 -45.11 -21.44 43.31
CA SER A 6 -45.04 -22.55 42.33
C SER A 6 -44.93 -22.12 40.86
N LYS A 7 -45.38 -20.92 40.48
CA LYS A 7 -45.35 -20.48 39.06
C LYS A 7 -44.01 -19.88 38.65
N LEU A 8 -43.27 -19.24 39.56
CA LEU A 8 -41.96 -18.63 39.25
C LEU A 8 -40.88 -19.69 38.98
N THR A 9 -40.88 -20.79 39.73
CA THR A 9 -39.89 -21.87 39.55
C THR A 9 -40.09 -22.66 38.26
N LYS A 10 -41.32 -22.77 37.75
CA LYS A 10 -41.62 -23.47 36.48
C LYS A 10 -41.17 -22.70 35.22
N PHE A 11 -40.95 -21.39 35.32
CA PHE A 11 -40.48 -20.59 34.19
C PHE A 11 -38.94 -20.63 34.05
N LEU A 12 -38.23 -20.82 35.17
CA LEU A 12 -36.77 -20.89 35.22
C LEU A 12 -36.19 -22.27 34.88
N THR A 13 -37.01 -23.32 34.79
CA THR A 13 -36.59 -24.70 34.46
C THR A 13 -36.91 -25.11 33.03
N LYS A 14 -37.42 -24.21 32.18
CA LYS A 14 -37.63 -24.52 30.75
C LYS A 14 -36.31 -24.32 29.99
N SER A 15 -35.82 -25.40 29.39
CA SER A 15 -34.64 -25.40 28.53
C SER A 15 -34.82 -24.38 27.41
N THR A 16 -34.03 -23.31 27.41
CA THR A 16 -34.02 -22.33 26.33
C THR A 16 -33.48 -23.02 25.08
N PRO A 17 -34.23 -23.06 23.96
CA PRO A 17 -33.74 -23.65 22.72
C PRO A 17 -32.44 -22.98 22.28
N LEU A 18 -31.44 -23.78 21.89
CA LEU A 18 -30.11 -23.30 21.52
C LEU A 18 -30.14 -22.20 20.44
N TRP A 19 -31.08 -22.29 19.50
CA TRP A 19 -31.27 -21.29 18.43
C TRP A 19 -31.69 -19.91 18.96
N MET A 20 -32.46 -19.83 20.06
CA MET A 20 -32.80 -18.56 20.71
C MET A 20 -31.59 -17.95 21.42
N VAL A 21 -30.75 -18.78 22.06
CA VAL A 21 -29.50 -18.31 22.67
C VAL A 21 -28.56 -17.76 21.60
N VAL A 22 -28.41 -18.48 20.48
CA VAL A 22 -27.58 -18.07 19.33
C VAL A 22 -28.08 -16.75 18.71
N LEU A 23 -29.39 -16.60 18.49
CA LEU A 23 -29.98 -15.35 17.99
C LEU A 23 -29.79 -14.18 18.95
N ILE A 24 -29.92 -14.40 20.26
CA ILE A 24 -29.68 -13.35 21.26
C ILE A 24 -28.21 -12.97 21.28
N THR A 25 -27.28 -13.93 21.24
CA THR A 25 -25.84 -13.63 21.21
C THR A 25 -25.42 -12.91 19.93
N LEU A 26 -25.94 -13.31 18.76
CA LEU A 26 -25.66 -12.64 17.50
C LEU A 26 -26.20 -11.20 17.48
N ASN A 27 -27.46 -11.00 17.87
CA ASN A 27 -28.04 -9.65 17.93
C ASN A 27 -27.35 -8.76 18.99
N SER A 28 -26.94 -9.33 20.12
CA SER A 28 -26.20 -8.60 21.15
C SER A 28 -24.80 -8.21 20.67
N SER A 29 -24.11 -9.09 19.94
CA SER A 29 -22.80 -8.81 19.36
C SER A 29 -22.87 -7.73 18.27
N MET A 30 -23.93 -7.73 17.46
CA MET A 30 -24.17 -6.71 16.45
C MET A 30 -24.53 -5.35 17.08
N ALA A 31 -25.36 -5.34 18.13
CA ALA A 31 -25.67 -4.13 18.90
C ALA A 31 -24.43 -3.57 19.62
N PHE A 32 -23.58 -4.44 20.15
CA PHE A 32 -22.31 -4.05 20.76
C PHE A 32 -21.35 -3.45 19.74
N ALA A 33 -21.19 -4.07 18.56
CA ALA A 33 -20.39 -3.54 17.46
C ALA A 33 -20.91 -2.18 16.96
N LEU A 34 -22.23 -2.01 16.87
CA LEU A 34 -22.85 -0.73 16.51
C LEU A 34 -22.70 0.34 17.61
N GLY A 35 -22.73 -0.08 18.88
CA GLY A 35 -22.49 0.78 20.04
C GLY A 35 -21.05 1.28 20.11
N GLU A 36 -20.09 0.37 19.97
CA GLU A 36 -18.66 0.67 19.84
C GLU A 36 -18.41 1.60 18.64
N TYR A 37 -19.01 1.30 17.48
CA TYR A 37 -18.94 2.18 16.31
C TYR A 37 -19.49 3.58 16.59
N TYR A 38 -20.63 3.70 17.28
CA TYR A 38 -21.23 4.99 17.60
C TYR A 38 -20.40 5.81 18.60
N LEU A 39 -19.88 5.16 19.65
CA LEU A 39 -19.00 5.78 20.63
C LEU A 39 -17.70 6.24 19.98
N MET A 40 -17.08 5.37 19.17
CA MET A 40 -15.90 5.70 18.38
C MET A 40 -16.19 6.90 17.46
N LYS A 41 -17.33 6.93 16.75
CA LYS A 41 -17.74 8.05 15.89
C LYS A 41 -17.94 9.37 16.66
N LYS A 42 -18.48 9.30 17.87
CA LYS A 42 -18.68 10.48 18.73
C LYS A 42 -17.35 11.03 19.24
N GLU A 43 -16.45 10.17 19.71
CA GLU A 43 -15.07 10.50 20.12
C GLU A 43 -14.29 11.09 18.93
N PHE A 44 -14.46 10.48 17.75
CA PHE A 44 -13.85 10.86 16.48
C PHE A 44 -14.23 12.27 16.02
N ASN A 45 -15.50 12.65 16.18
CA ASN A 45 -15.99 13.99 15.85
C ASN A 45 -15.51 15.04 16.85
N LYS A 46 -15.42 14.68 18.14
CA LYS A 46 -14.92 15.56 19.21
C LYS A 46 -13.43 15.85 19.08
N ASN A 47 -12.62 14.84 18.74
CA ASN A 47 -11.17 15.02 18.54
C ASN A 47 -10.89 15.79 17.25
N LEU A 48 -11.68 15.56 16.19
CA LEU A 48 -11.59 16.37 14.96
C LEU A 48 -11.92 17.83 15.24
N SER A 49 -12.98 18.12 16.00
CA SER A 49 -13.33 19.50 16.31
C SER A 49 -12.27 20.18 17.18
N LYS A 50 -11.59 19.44 18.05
CA LYS A 50 -10.49 19.98 18.88
C LYS A 50 -9.23 20.26 18.06
N LEU A 51 -8.91 19.39 17.09
CA LEU A 51 -7.81 19.62 16.15
C LEU A 51 -8.13 20.78 15.18
N ALA A 52 -9.37 20.82 14.69
CA ALA A 52 -9.93 21.93 13.90
C ALA A 52 -10.24 23.20 14.71
N GLN A 53 -9.93 23.24 16.01
CA GLN A 53 -9.87 24.50 16.77
C GLN A 53 -8.45 25.08 16.76
N THR A 54 -7.43 24.28 16.42
CA THR A 54 -6.05 24.73 16.22
C THR A 54 -5.72 25.08 14.76
N THR A 55 -6.55 24.63 13.81
CA THR A 55 -6.57 24.98 12.37
C THR A 55 -7.97 25.48 12.02
N LYS A 56 -8.19 26.58 11.29
CA LYS A 56 -9.46 27.33 11.31
C LYS A 56 -10.72 26.52 10.86
N SER A 57 -10.58 25.36 10.21
CA SER A 57 -11.69 24.42 9.88
C SER A 57 -11.24 22.96 9.65
N PRO A 58 -12.16 21.97 9.66
CA PRO A 58 -11.87 20.58 9.28
C PRO A 58 -11.38 20.39 7.84
N GLU A 59 -11.87 21.19 6.90
CA GLU A 59 -11.44 21.14 5.49
C GLU A 59 -10.00 21.64 5.34
N GLU A 60 -9.65 22.70 6.07
CA GLU A 60 -8.28 23.22 6.12
C GLU A 60 -7.32 22.19 6.73
N LEU A 61 -7.73 21.45 7.76
CA LEU A 61 -6.94 20.34 8.30
C LEU A 61 -6.68 19.25 7.25
N VAL A 62 -7.69 18.84 6.47
CA VAL A 62 -7.48 17.84 5.41
C VAL A 62 -6.54 18.36 4.33
N ASN A 63 -6.63 19.65 3.97
CA ASN A 63 -5.71 20.25 3.02
C ASN A 63 -4.27 20.30 3.54
N ILE A 64 -4.07 20.62 4.83
CA ILE A 64 -2.75 20.57 5.48
C ILE A 64 -2.20 19.14 5.45
N LEU A 65 -2.99 18.15 5.85
CA LEU A 65 -2.57 16.74 5.84
C LEU A 65 -2.28 16.25 4.42
N LYS A 66 -3.06 16.67 3.43
CA LYS A 66 -2.77 16.40 2.02
C LYS A 66 -1.39 16.92 1.62
N GLN A 67 -1.02 18.13 2.03
CA GLN A 67 0.31 18.70 1.76
C GLN A 67 1.43 18.01 2.54
N GLU A 68 1.15 17.46 3.72
CA GLU A 68 2.13 16.66 4.49
C GLU A 68 2.36 15.28 3.87
N VAL A 69 1.31 14.64 3.37
CA VAL A 69 1.37 13.32 2.70
C VAL A 69 1.94 13.44 1.30
N LEU A 70 1.43 14.41 0.53
CA LEU A 70 1.77 14.68 -0.86
C LEU A 70 2.46 16.03 -0.93
N SER A 71 3.73 16.07 -0.53
CA SER A 71 4.50 17.31 -0.62
C SER A 71 4.57 17.76 -2.08
N ALA A 72 4.29 19.05 -2.33
CA ALA A 72 4.42 19.63 -3.66
C ALA A 72 5.85 19.53 -4.22
N LYS A 73 6.85 19.40 -3.35
CA LYS A 73 8.26 19.18 -3.73
C LYS A 73 8.58 17.71 -4.04
N GLY A 74 7.62 16.81 -3.85
CA GLY A 74 7.85 15.38 -3.91
C GLY A 74 8.66 14.85 -2.73
N TYR A 75 9.26 13.70 -2.95
CA TYR A 75 10.16 13.01 -2.05
C TYR A 75 11.39 12.52 -2.80
N ILE A 76 12.58 12.77 -2.28
CA ILE A 76 13.86 12.35 -2.85
C ILE A 76 14.44 11.25 -1.96
N THR A 77 14.73 10.09 -2.55
CA THR A 77 15.38 8.97 -1.87
C THR A 77 16.91 9.18 -1.83
N PRO A 78 17.66 8.49 -0.97
CA PRO A 78 19.12 8.53 -1.01
C PRO A 78 19.72 7.68 -2.15
N LEU A 79 18.89 7.00 -2.96
CA LEU A 79 19.34 6.16 -4.07
C LEU A 79 19.49 6.97 -5.34
N LYS A 80 20.54 6.66 -6.12
CA LYS A 80 20.75 7.20 -7.46
C LYS A 80 20.29 6.21 -8.53
N TRP A 81 20.02 6.70 -9.73
CA TRP A 81 19.68 5.85 -10.87
C TRP A 81 20.84 4.98 -11.37
N LYS A 82 22.05 5.54 -11.39
CA LYS A 82 23.24 4.88 -11.96
C LYS A 82 22.94 4.31 -13.36
N SER A 83 23.33 3.08 -13.64
CA SER A 83 23.07 2.39 -14.92
C SER A 83 21.74 1.63 -14.94
N LEU A 84 20.91 1.73 -13.89
CA LEU A 84 19.74 0.87 -13.72
C LEU A 84 18.77 0.95 -14.92
N GLY A 85 18.36 2.16 -15.31
CA GLY A 85 17.41 2.35 -16.41
C GLY A 85 17.92 1.78 -17.73
N LYS A 86 19.20 2.03 -18.04
CA LYS A 86 19.88 1.44 -19.21
C LYS A 86 19.85 -0.09 -19.17
N GLN A 87 20.19 -0.71 -18.03
CA GLN A 87 20.18 -2.17 -17.89
C GLN A 87 18.78 -2.78 -18.07
N LEU A 88 17.73 -2.09 -17.60
CA LEU A 88 16.35 -2.54 -17.80
C LEU A 88 15.94 -2.52 -19.28
N VAL A 89 16.41 -1.53 -20.04
CA VAL A 89 16.21 -1.48 -21.50
C VAL A 89 16.98 -2.60 -22.20
N GLU A 90 18.26 -2.79 -21.87
CA GLU A 90 19.12 -3.84 -22.45
C GLU A 90 18.58 -5.25 -22.15
N ALA A 91 18.03 -5.47 -20.96
CA ALA A 91 17.40 -6.73 -20.58
C ALA A 91 16.12 -7.05 -21.38
N GLY A 92 15.51 -6.03 -22.00
CA GLY A 92 14.19 -6.08 -22.62
C GLY A 92 13.03 -5.97 -21.62
N ALA A 93 13.35 -5.65 -20.35
CA ALA A 93 12.33 -5.38 -19.34
C ALA A 93 11.55 -4.12 -19.69
N ILE A 94 12.23 -3.11 -20.26
CA ILE A 94 11.64 -1.88 -20.79
C ILE A 94 11.83 -1.82 -22.31
N ASP A 95 10.74 -1.62 -23.04
CA ASP A 95 10.76 -1.21 -24.43
C ASP A 95 10.75 0.32 -24.50
N LYS A 96 11.85 0.90 -24.99
CA LYS A 96 12.02 2.36 -25.04
C LYS A 96 10.94 3.04 -25.88
N GLN A 97 10.56 2.46 -27.03
CA GLN A 97 9.56 3.07 -27.90
C GLN A 97 8.18 3.07 -27.27
N LYS A 98 7.82 2.00 -26.54
CA LYS A 98 6.57 1.95 -25.78
C LYS A 98 6.55 2.97 -24.65
N TYR A 99 7.66 3.13 -23.94
CA TYR A 99 7.80 4.16 -22.91
C TYR A 99 7.67 5.58 -23.50
N GLU A 100 8.36 5.87 -24.61
CA GLU A 100 8.28 7.15 -25.33
C GLU A 100 6.84 7.46 -25.78
N ALA A 101 6.07 6.44 -26.17
CA ALA A 101 4.67 6.59 -26.58
C ALA A 101 3.72 6.94 -25.43
N ILE A 102 4.04 6.53 -24.18
CA ILE A 102 3.14 6.75 -23.02
C ILE A 102 3.61 7.85 -22.08
N PHE A 103 4.87 8.29 -22.14
CA PHE A 103 5.44 9.33 -21.28
C PHE A 103 5.77 10.59 -22.09
N THR A 104 4.71 11.25 -22.58
CA THR A 104 4.79 12.32 -23.58
C THR A 104 4.70 13.74 -23.02
N SER A 105 4.42 13.89 -21.72
CA SER A 105 4.24 15.19 -21.04
C SER A 105 4.94 15.24 -19.69
N GLU A 106 5.27 16.44 -19.21
CA GLU A 106 5.88 16.67 -17.89
C GLU A 106 5.05 16.04 -16.75
N GLY A 107 3.72 16.21 -16.78
CA GLY A 107 2.79 15.64 -15.79
C GLY A 107 2.65 14.10 -15.83
N ASN A 108 3.42 13.44 -16.68
CA ASN A 108 3.41 11.99 -16.86
C ASN A 108 4.84 11.51 -17.14
N GLY A 109 5.83 12.03 -16.39
CA GLY A 109 7.18 11.47 -16.33
C GLY A 109 8.05 11.60 -17.59
N LYS A 110 7.73 12.48 -18.55
CA LYS A 110 8.57 12.66 -19.75
C LYS A 110 10.02 12.99 -19.42
N GLU A 111 10.26 13.84 -18.42
CA GLU A 111 11.62 14.23 -18.03
C GLU A 111 12.43 13.05 -17.47
N GLU A 112 11.77 12.08 -16.86
CA GLU A 112 12.42 10.90 -16.26
C GLU A 112 12.97 9.93 -17.31
N MET A 113 12.50 10.03 -18.57
CA MET A 113 12.98 9.19 -19.68
C MET A 113 14.50 9.28 -19.87
N LYS A 114 15.12 10.40 -19.50
CA LYS A 114 16.59 10.56 -19.53
C LYS A 114 17.33 9.49 -18.72
N HIS A 115 16.70 8.93 -17.67
CA HIS A 115 17.31 7.90 -16.82
C HIS A 115 17.41 6.53 -17.51
N LEU A 116 16.81 6.36 -18.69
CA LEU A 116 16.86 5.11 -19.47
C LEU A 116 18.00 5.07 -20.50
N GLU A 117 18.65 6.20 -20.79
CA GLU A 117 19.57 6.32 -21.93
C GLU A 117 21.04 6.05 -21.59
N GLY A 118 21.41 6.10 -20.31
CA GLY A 118 22.80 6.01 -19.87
C GLY A 118 22.94 5.95 -18.36
N GLU A 119 24.16 6.23 -17.88
CA GLU A 119 24.37 6.43 -16.45
C GLU A 119 23.78 7.77 -16.00
N SER A 120 23.10 7.76 -14.86
CA SER A 120 22.53 8.96 -14.25
C SER A 120 22.92 9.06 -12.79
N ASP A 121 23.57 10.16 -12.42
CA ASP A 121 23.93 10.46 -11.03
C ASP A 121 22.81 11.13 -10.24
N ASP A 122 21.64 11.33 -10.87
CA ASP A 122 20.46 11.89 -10.26
C ASP A 122 19.90 10.93 -9.20
N TYR A 123 19.41 11.50 -8.11
CA TYR A 123 18.69 10.75 -7.08
C TYR A 123 17.30 10.37 -7.60
N MET A 124 16.84 9.16 -7.25
CA MET A 124 15.46 8.76 -7.48
C MET A 124 14.54 9.63 -6.64
N ALA A 125 13.52 10.18 -7.28
CA ALA A 125 12.52 11.03 -6.65
C ALA A 125 11.12 10.63 -7.11
N ILE A 126 10.13 10.84 -6.25
CA ILE A 126 8.72 10.69 -6.59
C ILE A 126 7.93 11.95 -6.27
N ASN A 127 7.06 12.34 -7.18
CA ASN A 127 6.09 13.43 -7.03
C ASN A 127 4.83 13.10 -7.85
N GLU A 128 3.89 14.05 -7.92
CA GLU A 128 2.66 13.86 -8.71
C GLU A 128 2.94 13.70 -10.22
N SER A 129 3.93 14.41 -10.77
CA SER A 129 4.21 14.42 -12.21
C SER A 129 4.94 13.18 -12.71
N ASN A 130 5.64 12.45 -11.85
CA ASN A 130 6.44 11.28 -12.24
C ASN A 130 6.00 9.95 -11.61
N SER A 131 4.98 9.94 -10.74
CA SER A 131 4.50 8.75 -10.02
C SER A 131 4.26 7.53 -10.93
N ARG A 132 3.68 7.75 -12.12
CA ARG A 132 3.42 6.72 -13.13
C ARG A 132 4.68 6.19 -13.81
N PHE A 133 5.69 7.03 -14.02
CA PHE A 133 6.99 6.58 -14.50
C PHE A 133 7.66 5.70 -13.43
N MET A 134 7.68 6.17 -12.19
CA MET A 134 8.30 5.44 -11.08
C MET A 134 7.70 4.06 -10.86
N VAL A 135 6.37 3.93 -10.85
CA VAL A 135 5.74 2.60 -10.67
C VAL A 135 6.08 1.66 -11.82
N ASN A 136 6.07 2.12 -13.07
CA ASN A 136 6.34 1.26 -14.22
C ASN A 136 7.82 0.85 -14.31
N THR A 137 8.74 1.77 -14.05
CA THR A 137 10.18 1.48 -14.09
C THR A 137 10.60 0.54 -12.96
N LEU A 138 10.08 0.76 -11.74
CA LEU A 138 10.36 -0.14 -10.61
C LEU A 138 9.64 -1.49 -10.76
N TRP A 139 8.46 -1.52 -11.41
CA TRP A 139 7.79 -2.77 -11.79
C TRP A 139 8.66 -3.57 -12.77
N ALA A 140 9.21 -2.92 -13.80
CA ALA A 140 10.13 -3.58 -14.73
C ALA A 140 11.32 -4.22 -14.00
N LEU A 141 11.93 -3.51 -13.05
CA LEU A 141 12.99 -4.04 -12.20
C LEU A 141 12.53 -5.26 -11.40
N GLY A 142 11.47 -5.10 -10.60
CA GLY A 142 10.98 -6.19 -9.74
C GLY A 142 10.56 -7.42 -10.55
N LEU A 143 10.08 -7.24 -11.77
CA LEU A 143 9.72 -8.34 -12.67
C LEU A 143 10.94 -9.10 -13.19
N VAL A 144 11.97 -8.38 -13.67
CA VAL A 144 13.11 -9.00 -14.37
C VAL A 144 14.20 -9.51 -13.42
N GLN A 145 14.34 -8.89 -12.25
CA GLN A 145 15.39 -9.18 -11.29
C GLN A 145 15.27 -10.59 -10.70
N LYS A 146 16.42 -11.28 -10.62
CA LYS A 146 16.53 -12.57 -9.96
C LYS A 146 16.26 -12.43 -8.47
N SER A 147 15.23 -13.12 -7.99
CA SER A 147 14.63 -12.85 -6.69
C SER A 147 14.10 -14.11 -6.06
N LYS A 148 14.54 -14.38 -4.82
CA LYS A 148 13.98 -15.46 -4.00
C LYS A 148 12.48 -15.26 -3.75
N VAL A 149 12.03 -14.01 -3.68
CA VAL A 149 10.61 -13.65 -3.51
C VAL A 149 9.78 -14.12 -4.71
N LEU A 150 10.33 -14.08 -5.91
CA LEU A 150 9.63 -14.54 -7.12
C LEU A 150 9.75 -16.04 -7.32
N ASP A 151 10.96 -16.59 -7.21
CA ASP A 151 11.22 -18.00 -7.51
C ASP A 151 10.59 -18.97 -6.49
N GLU A 152 10.62 -18.61 -5.20
CA GLU A 152 10.13 -19.46 -4.10
C GLU A 152 8.83 -18.96 -3.48
N GLY A 153 8.34 -17.80 -3.92
CA GLY A 153 7.23 -17.11 -3.28
C GLY A 153 5.84 -17.56 -3.76
N PRO A 154 4.79 -16.94 -3.19
CA PRO A 154 3.39 -17.30 -3.42
C PRO A 154 2.91 -17.19 -4.86
N MET A 155 3.54 -16.35 -5.69
CA MET A 155 3.20 -16.27 -7.12
C MET A 155 3.42 -17.59 -7.86
N MET A 156 4.47 -18.34 -7.51
CA MET A 156 4.85 -19.58 -8.18
C MET A 156 4.21 -20.82 -7.56
N GLN A 157 3.51 -20.70 -6.42
CA GLN A 157 2.90 -21.83 -5.70
C GLN A 157 1.92 -22.64 -6.56
N ARG A 158 1.21 -21.99 -7.49
CA ARG A 158 0.24 -22.66 -8.37
C ARG A 158 0.84 -23.05 -9.72
N GLY A 159 2.13 -22.80 -9.95
CA GLY A 159 2.81 -23.08 -11.21
C GLY A 159 2.99 -21.83 -12.08
N ARG A 160 3.84 -21.98 -13.10
CA ARG A 160 4.27 -20.88 -13.98
C ARG A 160 3.13 -20.33 -14.85
N ALA A 161 2.17 -21.17 -15.25
CA ALA A 161 1.03 -20.73 -16.05
C ALA A 161 0.14 -19.77 -15.26
N GLU A 162 -0.17 -20.12 -14.01
CA GLU A 162 -0.95 -19.32 -13.08
C GLU A 162 -0.20 -18.04 -12.68
N ALA A 163 1.13 -18.13 -12.49
CA ALA A 163 1.98 -16.96 -12.26
C ALA A 163 1.88 -15.91 -13.39
N GLY A 164 1.57 -16.34 -14.62
CA GLY A 164 1.37 -15.46 -15.77
C GLY A 164 0.03 -14.70 -15.79
N ASN A 165 -0.92 -15.06 -14.91
CA ASN A 165 -2.28 -14.49 -14.90
C ASN A 165 -2.47 -13.40 -13.84
N PHE A 166 -1.46 -13.11 -13.02
CA PHE A 166 -1.54 -12.01 -12.04
C PHE A 166 -1.45 -10.64 -12.74
N ALA A 167 -1.97 -9.60 -12.10
CA ALA A 167 -1.93 -8.25 -12.69
C ALA A 167 -0.49 -7.76 -12.92
N SER A 168 0.46 -8.16 -12.07
CA SER A 168 1.89 -7.84 -12.23
C SER A 168 2.59 -8.55 -13.39
N THR A 169 2.00 -9.59 -13.97
CA THR A 169 2.58 -10.35 -15.09
C THR A 169 1.70 -10.23 -16.32
N GLY A 170 0.45 -10.67 -16.24
CA GLY A 170 -0.53 -10.56 -17.34
C GLY A 170 -0.85 -9.12 -17.75
N GLY A 171 -0.65 -8.15 -16.85
CA GLY A 171 -0.81 -6.72 -17.13
C GLY A 171 0.44 -6.04 -17.70
N TRP A 172 1.61 -6.70 -17.72
CA TRP A 172 2.86 -6.08 -18.19
C TRP A 172 2.97 -6.13 -19.71
N THR A 173 2.88 -4.96 -20.34
CA THR A 173 2.92 -4.80 -21.80
C THR A 173 4.03 -3.88 -22.29
N LEU A 174 4.77 -3.26 -21.37
CA LEU A 174 5.78 -2.24 -21.65
C LEU A 174 7.20 -2.79 -21.85
N GLY A 175 7.38 -4.12 -21.76
CA GLY A 175 8.63 -4.79 -22.12
C GLY A 175 8.70 -5.12 -23.62
N SER A 176 9.92 -5.39 -24.10
CA SER A 176 10.15 -5.91 -25.45
C SER A 176 10.00 -7.43 -25.51
N LYS A 177 9.98 -8.10 -24.35
CA LYS A 177 9.69 -9.53 -24.15
C LYS A 177 8.42 -9.72 -23.33
N GLY A 178 7.83 -10.93 -23.40
CA GLY A 178 6.68 -11.29 -22.58
C GLY A 178 7.01 -11.29 -21.08
N ALA A 179 6.02 -10.97 -20.23
CA ALA A 179 6.22 -10.86 -18.78
C ALA A 179 6.83 -12.12 -18.15
N MET A 180 6.36 -13.30 -18.57
CA MET A 180 6.89 -14.57 -18.04
C MET A 180 8.26 -14.92 -18.62
N GLU A 181 8.68 -14.37 -19.75
CA GLU A 181 10.07 -14.49 -20.21
C GLU A 181 11.01 -13.63 -19.35
N LEU A 182 10.51 -12.48 -18.87
CA LEU A 182 11.24 -11.58 -17.99
C LEU A 182 11.26 -12.06 -16.54
N TYR A 183 10.20 -12.72 -16.08
CA TYR A 183 9.97 -13.10 -14.69
C TYR A 183 11.19 -13.78 -14.05
N SER A 184 11.85 -13.07 -13.13
CA SER A 184 13.05 -13.49 -12.41
C SER A 184 14.15 -14.10 -13.29
N SER A 185 14.37 -13.50 -14.46
CA SER A 185 15.23 -14.06 -15.51
C SER A 185 16.66 -13.52 -15.52
N GLN A 186 16.94 -12.37 -14.88
CA GLN A 186 18.25 -11.73 -14.93
C GLN A 186 18.71 -11.21 -13.58
N GLU A 187 20.02 -11.26 -13.34
CA GLU A 187 20.67 -10.60 -12.21
C GLU A 187 21.05 -9.17 -12.62
N ILE A 188 20.06 -8.27 -12.75
CA ILE A 188 20.32 -6.84 -13.01
C ILE A 188 21.20 -6.26 -11.89
N ILE A 189 20.89 -6.66 -10.65
CA ILE A 189 21.70 -6.43 -9.46
C ILE A 189 22.07 -7.76 -8.81
N LEU A 190 23.32 -7.86 -8.37
CA LEU A 190 23.83 -9.05 -7.71
C LEU A 190 23.56 -8.97 -6.21
N LEU A 191 22.48 -9.62 -5.76
CA LEU A 191 22.13 -9.72 -4.35
C LEU A 191 22.78 -10.97 -3.73
N THR A 192 23.49 -10.79 -2.61
CA THR A 192 23.95 -11.91 -1.78
C THR A 192 22.79 -12.67 -1.14
N ALA A 193 23.04 -13.89 -0.65
CA ALA A 193 22.01 -14.67 0.05
C ALA A 193 21.40 -13.91 1.25
N GLN A 194 22.22 -13.19 2.01
CA GLN A 194 21.75 -12.37 3.14
C GLN A 194 20.89 -11.19 2.68
N GLN A 195 21.23 -10.58 1.54
CA GLN A 195 20.43 -9.52 0.95
C GLN A 195 19.10 -10.06 0.41
N GLN A 196 19.08 -11.24 -0.22
CA GLN A 196 17.83 -11.90 -0.65
C GLN A 196 16.90 -12.17 0.55
N ASP A 197 17.44 -12.64 1.67
CA ASP A 197 16.65 -12.86 2.89
C ASP A 197 16.15 -11.54 3.50
N LEU A 198 16.96 -10.47 3.45
CA LEU A 198 16.54 -9.13 3.88
C LEU A 198 15.43 -8.56 2.98
N VAL A 199 15.55 -8.70 1.65
CA VAL A 199 14.52 -8.31 0.68
C VAL A 199 13.21 -9.01 1.03
N LYS A 200 13.24 -10.34 1.20
CA LYS A 200 12.06 -11.13 1.57
C LYS A 200 11.44 -10.66 2.89
N LYS A 201 12.24 -10.48 3.93
CA LYS A 201 11.79 -10.01 5.25
C LYS A 201 11.06 -8.66 5.15
N ILE A 202 11.62 -7.70 4.41
CA ILE A 202 10.98 -6.38 4.23
C ILE A 202 9.70 -6.53 3.41
N ALA A 203 9.75 -7.27 2.31
CA ALA A 203 8.62 -7.49 1.41
C ALA A 203 7.43 -8.17 2.12
N GLU A 204 7.67 -9.06 3.09
CA GLU A 204 6.62 -9.67 3.91
C GLU A 204 5.88 -8.66 4.80
N GLY A 205 6.53 -7.56 5.20
CA GLY A 205 5.97 -6.54 6.08
C GLY A 205 5.35 -5.33 5.37
N VAL A 206 5.40 -5.27 4.04
CA VAL A 206 4.90 -4.12 3.26
C VAL A 206 3.62 -4.51 2.53
N PHE A 207 2.57 -3.71 2.71
CA PHE A 207 1.26 -3.87 2.07
C PHE A 207 0.91 -2.63 1.24
N ARG A 208 -0.11 -2.77 0.39
CA ARG A 208 -0.63 -1.70 -0.49
C ARG A 208 -2.15 -1.73 -0.54
N SER A 209 -2.77 -0.55 -0.62
CA SER A 209 -4.20 -0.36 -0.34
C SER A 209 -5.14 -0.98 -1.37
N CYS A 210 -4.62 -1.47 -2.50
CA CYS A 210 -5.40 -2.11 -3.56
C CYS A 210 -5.66 -3.61 -3.36
N CYS A 211 -4.87 -4.33 -2.53
CA CYS A 211 -5.08 -5.77 -2.29
C CYS A 211 -4.62 -6.21 -0.89
N GLY A 212 -4.93 -7.46 -0.52
CA GLY A 212 -4.69 -8.01 0.82
C GLY A 212 -3.32 -8.66 1.02
N ASN A 213 -2.55 -8.90 -0.06
CA ASN A 213 -1.29 -9.62 0.04
C ASN A 213 -0.12 -8.69 0.43
N SER A 214 0.99 -9.21 0.94
CA SER A 214 2.20 -8.41 1.13
C SER A 214 2.98 -8.25 -0.18
N THR A 215 4.01 -7.41 -0.20
CA THR A 215 4.96 -7.28 -1.32
C THR A 215 5.72 -8.59 -1.58
N ALA A 216 5.80 -9.51 -0.61
CA ALA A 216 6.29 -10.86 -0.83
C ALA A 216 5.36 -11.70 -1.74
N PHE A 217 4.14 -11.22 -1.99
CA PHE A 217 3.27 -11.68 -3.06
C PHE A 217 2.97 -10.52 -4.02
N PRO A 218 3.90 -10.21 -4.94
CA PRO A 218 3.79 -9.05 -5.82
C PRO A 218 2.84 -9.34 -7.00
N ASP A 219 1.57 -9.61 -6.72
CA ASP A 219 0.51 -9.94 -7.67
C ASP A 219 -0.06 -8.75 -8.47
N CYS A 220 0.30 -7.53 -8.10
CA CYS A 220 -0.09 -6.29 -8.77
C CYS A 220 1.14 -5.45 -9.15
N ASN A 221 0.96 -4.51 -10.08
CA ASN A 221 2.00 -3.58 -10.52
C ASN A 221 2.69 -2.85 -9.35
N HIS A 222 1.92 -2.35 -8.39
CA HIS A 222 2.46 -1.66 -7.21
C HIS A 222 3.25 -2.58 -6.29
N GLY A 223 2.81 -3.84 -6.13
CA GLY A 223 3.54 -4.84 -5.35
C GLY A 223 4.87 -5.18 -6.01
N MET A 224 4.86 -5.39 -7.32
CA MET A 224 6.09 -5.67 -8.08
C MET A 224 7.03 -4.46 -8.11
N ALA A 225 6.50 -3.23 -8.21
CA ALA A 225 7.29 -2.01 -8.11
C ALA A 225 7.92 -1.83 -6.72
N ALA A 226 7.16 -2.07 -5.65
CA ALA A 226 7.69 -2.06 -4.30
C ALA A 226 8.80 -3.10 -4.11
N LEU A 227 8.65 -4.30 -4.67
CA LEU A 227 9.70 -5.34 -4.66
C LEU A 227 10.96 -4.83 -5.38
N GLY A 228 10.85 -4.31 -6.60
CA GLY A 228 12.00 -3.78 -7.34
C GLY A 228 12.73 -2.66 -6.58
N TYR A 229 11.98 -1.78 -5.90
CA TYR A 229 12.59 -0.77 -5.04
C TYR A 229 13.34 -1.37 -3.85
N ILE A 230 12.75 -2.34 -3.14
CA ILE A 230 13.39 -3.02 -2.00
C ILE A 230 14.69 -3.68 -2.44
N GLU A 231 14.68 -4.37 -3.59
CA GLU A 231 15.87 -5.03 -4.14
C GLU A 231 16.98 -4.00 -4.44
N TRP A 232 16.63 -2.89 -5.12
CA TRP A 232 17.58 -1.82 -5.39
C TRP A 232 18.14 -1.19 -4.11
N ALA A 233 17.28 -0.93 -3.12
CA ALA A 233 17.66 -0.31 -1.87
C ALA A 233 18.58 -1.21 -1.02
N VAL A 234 18.26 -2.50 -0.93
CA VAL A 234 19.07 -3.50 -0.21
C VAL A 234 20.41 -3.72 -0.89
N TYR A 235 20.45 -3.76 -2.23
CA TYR A 235 21.70 -3.84 -2.99
C TYR A 235 22.63 -2.66 -2.65
N ASN A 236 22.07 -1.45 -2.54
CA ASN A 236 22.80 -0.23 -2.20
C ASN A 236 23.03 -0.04 -0.69
N GLY A 237 22.71 -1.03 0.15
CA GLY A 237 23.06 -1.02 1.58
C GLY A 237 22.23 -0.05 2.43
N LEU A 238 21.03 0.33 1.99
CA LEU A 238 20.13 1.14 2.83
C LEU A 238 19.69 0.37 4.07
N SER A 239 19.50 1.10 5.17
CA SER A 239 18.90 0.53 6.38
C SER A 239 17.43 0.19 6.17
N GLU A 240 16.93 -0.83 6.86
CA GLU A 240 15.51 -1.24 6.84
C GLU A 240 14.57 -0.04 7.12
N GLY A 241 14.90 0.81 8.10
CA GLY A 241 14.09 1.99 8.43
C GLY A 241 14.01 3.02 7.30
N GLN A 242 15.11 3.22 6.56
CA GLN A 242 15.12 4.11 5.39
C GLN A 242 14.27 3.51 4.25
N ILE A 243 14.36 2.20 4.02
CA ILE A 243 13.56 1.50 3.01
C ILE A 243 12.05 1.65 3.29
N TYR A 244 11.61 1.45 4.53
CA TYR A 244 10.20 1.66 4.88
C TYR A 244 9.77 3.13 4.71
N LYS A 245 10.64 4.09 5.03
CA LYS A 245 10.35 5.52 4.82
C LYS A 245 10.20 5.86 3.34
N ASP A 246 11.07 5.33 2.50
CA ASP A 246 11.01 5.52 1.05
C ASP A 246 9.74 4.89 0.48
N LEU A 247 9.42 3.64 0.86
CA LEU A 247 8.19 2.95 0.45
C LEU A 247 6.92 3.66 0.92
N LEU A 248 6.95 4.30 2.09
CA LEU A 248 5.82 5.10 2.59
C LEU A 248 5.57 6.28 1.64
N ALA A 249 6.62 6.95 1.19
CA ALA A 249 6.50 8.02 0.21
C ALA A 249 6.00 7.49 -1.14
N PHE A 250 6.58 6.40 -1.66
CA PHE A 250 6.12 5.79 -2.92
C PHE A 250 4.63 5.45 -2.89
N ASN A 251 4.20 4.69 -1.89
CA ASN A 251 2.80 4.33 -1.75
C ASN A 251 1.90 5.55 -1.51
N SER A 252 2.39 6.61 -0.85
CA SER A 252 1.62 7.85 -0.70
C SER A 252 1.30 8.47 -2.06
N PHE A 253 2.26 8.53 -2.99
CA PHE A 253 2.01 9.05 -4.34
C PHE A 253 1.25 8.08 -5.25
N TRP A 254 1.34 6.77 -5.03
CA TRP A 254 0.58 5.77 -5.80
C TRP A 254 -0.86 5.61 -5.32
N PHE A 255 -1.12 5.82 -4.03
CA PHE A 255 -2.44 5.71 -3.41
C PHE A 255 -2.81 7.00 -2.63
N PRO A 256 -2.79 8.18 -3.28
CA PRO A 256 -2.86 9.48 -2.62
C PRO A 256 -4.08 9.62 -1.71
N GLN A 257 -5.25 9.15 -2.16
CA GLN A 257 -6.45 9.18 -1.33
C GLN A 257 -6.29 8.34 -0.06
N ASN A 258 -5.84 7.09 -0.17
CA ASN A 258 -5.73 6.19 0.96
C ASN A 258 -4.77 6.73 2.03
N TYR A 259 -3.66 7.33 1.61
CA TYR A 259 -2.67 7.88 2.53
C TYR A 259 -3.12 9.20 3.17
N VAL A 260 -3.89 10.03 2.46
CA VAL A 260 -4.54 11.20 3.09
C VAL A 260 -5.60 10.79 4.11
N GLU A 261 -6.42 9.79 3.78
CA GLU A 261 -7.38 9.20 4.73
C GLU A 261 -6.67 8.61 5.96
N MET A 262 -5.54 7.92 5.76
CA MET A 262 -4.70 7.38 6.83
C MET A 262 -4.09 8.49 7.71
N ALA A 263 -3.61 9.59 7.11
CA ALA A 263 -3.08 10.72 7.85
C ALA A 263 -4.16 11.38 8.73
N VAL A 264 -5.39 11.54 8.21
CA VAL A 264 -6.54 12.02 9.01
C VAL A 264 -6.85 11.06 10.15
N TYR A 265 -6.77 9.75 9.90
CA TYR A 265 -7.02 8.73 10.91
C TYR A 265 -6.01 8.80 12.07
N PHE A 266 -4.70 8.92 11.79
CA PHE A 266 -3.67 9.08 12.81
C PHE A 266 -3.75 10.43 13.54
N ALA A 267 -4.01 11.52 12.82
CA ALA A 267 -4.11 12.86 13.40
C ALA A 267 -5.17 12.93 14.52
N LYS A 268 -6.27 12.19 14.36
CA LYS A 268 -7.34 12.09 15.37
C LYS A 268 -6.98 11.29 16.60
N GLN A 269 -6.00 10.40 16.47
CA GLN A 269 -5.40 9.67 17.57
C GLN A 269 -4.28 10.47 18.23
N GLY A 270 -4.05 11.72 17.79
CA GLY A 270 -3.03 12.61 18.33
C GLY A 270 -1.63 12.36 17.77
N THR A 271 -1.50 11.56 16.70
CA THR A 271 -0.20 11.31 16.03
C THR A 271 -0.11 12.12 14.75
N LYS A 272 0.91 12.98 14.62
CA LYS A 272 1.12 13.74 13.37
C LYS A 272 1.64 12.82 12.27
N TRP A 273 1.36 13.14 11.01
CA TRP A 273 1.81 12.31 9.88
C TRP A 273 3.32 12.04 9.89
N LYS A 274 4.12 13.06 10.17
CA LYS A 274 5.59 12.96 10.26
C LYS A 274 6.10 12.10 11.44
N GLU A 275 5.25 11.83 12.41
CA GLU A 275 5.54 11.02 13.61
C GLU A 275 5.03 9.58 13.46
N VAL A 276 4.27 9.27 12.39
CA VAL A 276 3.81 7.91 12.10
C VAL A 276 5.00 7.03 11.71
N ASP A 277 5.14 5.88 12.38
CA ASP A 277 6.13 4.87 12.01
C ASP A 277 5.82 4.33 10.59
N PRO A 278 6.74 4.46 9.62
CA PRO A 278 6.55 3.94 8.27
C PRO A 278 6.23 2.45 8.22
N LYS A 279 6.81 1.64 9.11
CA LYS A 279 6.55 0.20 9.17
C LYS A 279 5.14 -0.10 9.65
N LEU A 280 4.61 0.70 10.58
CA LEU A 280 3.22 0.63 11.02
C LEU A 280 2.25 1.04 9.90
N ALA A 281 2.51 2.18 9.25
CA ALA A 281 1.67 2.68 8.16
C ALA A 281 1.59 1.70 6.98
N LEU A 282 2.69 1.01 6.66
CA LEU A 282 2.77 0.02 5.58
C LEU A 282 2.32 -1.39 5.99
N SER A 283 1.99 -1.61 7.26
CA SER A 283 1.59 -2.93 7.75
C SER A 283 0.23 -3.37 7.22
N VAL A 284 -0.06 -4.66 7.41
CA VAL A 284 -1.35 -5.27 7.05
C VAL A 284 -2.53 -4.52 7.67
N ASP A 285 -2.39 -3.96 8.86
CA ASP A 285 -3.51 -3.33 9.56
C ASP A 285 -3.97 -2.01 8.96
N TYR A 286 -3.06 -1.31 8.27
CA TYR A 286 -3.29 0.04 7.75
C TYR A 286 -3.28 0.08 6.23
N ALA A 287 -2.28 -0.56 5.60
CA ALA A 287 -2.08 -0.47 4.16
C ALA A 287 -2.69 -1.63 3.36
N SER A 288 -3.19 -2.71 3.96
CA SER A 288 -3.93 -3.73 3.19
C SER A 288 -5.27 -3.19 2.67
N ALA A 289 -5.89 -3.86 1.70
CA ALA A 289 -7.25 -3.52 1.25
C ALA A 289 -8.26 -3.46 2.41
N GLN A 290 -8.19 -4.40 3.35
CA GLN A 290 -9.05 -4.40 4.54
C GLN A 290 -8.70 -3.25 5.49
N GLY A 291 -7.41 -2.98 5.72
CA GLY A 291 -6.94 -1.86 6.54
C GLY A 291 -7.40 -0.51 5.99
N ALA A 292 -7.17 -0.28 4.70
CA ALA A 292 -7.59 0.92 3.99
C ALA A 292 -9.12 1.11 4.05
N GLN A 293 -9.90 0.04 3.90
CA GLN A 293 -11.36 0.12 4.02
C GLN A 293 -11.82 0.48 5.44
N ARG A 294 -11.17 -0.05 6.48
CA ARG A 294 -11.45 0.34 7.88
C ARG A 294 -11.16 1.82 8.12
N ILE A 295 -10.02 2.30 7.65
CA ILE A 295 -9.62 3.71 7.74
C ILE A 295 -10.63 4.59 7.02
N LYS A 296 -10.98 4.26 5.77
CA LYS A 296 -11.98 4.98 4.96
C LYS A 296 -13.32 5.10 5.68
N GLN A 297 -13.81 4.02 6.29
CA GLN A 297 -15.04 4.04 7.07
C GLN A 297 -14.93 4.90 8.33
N ALA A 298 -13.79 4.84 9.02
CA ALA A 298 -13.55 5.67 10.19
C ALA A 298 -13.56 7.16 9.80
N VAL A 299 -13.01 7.53 8.64
CA VAL A 299 -12.95 8.92 8.17
C VAL A 299 -14.09 9.38 7.28
N GLN A 300 -15.08 8.51 7.07
CA GLN A 300 -16.26 8.81 6.27
C GLN A 300 -17.08 9.93 6.94
N GLY A 301 -17.11 11.11 6.32
CA GLY A 301 -17.83 12.29 6.81
C GLY A 301 -16.94 13.39 7.37
N VAL A 302 -15.61 13.26 7.34
CA VAL A 302 -14.69 14.39 7.56
C VAL A 302 -14.78 15.32 6.34
N PRO A 303 -15.19 16.60 6.51
CA PRO A 303 -15.18 17.57 5.42
C PRO A 303 -13.79 17.71 4.79
N GLY A 304 -13.71 17.73 3.46
CA GLY A 304 -12.46 17.81 2.71
C GLY A 304 -11.90 16.47 2.23
N ILE A 305 -12.35 15.32 2.76
CA ILE A 305 -12.05 14.01 2.16
C ILE A 305 -12.90 13.82 0.90
N GLN A 306 -12.27 13.84 -0.27
CA GLN A 306 -12.95 13.56 -1.54
C GLN A 306 -13.19 12.06 -1.70
N SER A 307 -14.37 11.67 -2.21
CA SER A 307 -14.76 10.26 -2.39
C SER A 307 -14.24 9.62 -3.69
N GLN A 308 -13.36 10.27 -4.45
CA GLN A 308 -12.94 9.80 -5.78
C GLN A 308 -11.72 8.86 -5.71
N GLY A 309 -12.01 7.56 -5.79
CA GLY A 309 -11.05 6.44 -5.78
C GLY A 309 -9.93 6.58 -6.79
N GLY A 310 -8.69 6.50 -6.32
CA GLY A 310 -7.53 6.21 -7.17
C GLY A 310 -7.68 4.80 -7.76
N GLY A 311 -7.83 4.71 -9.07
CA GLY A 311 -7.93 3.44 -9.79
C GLY A 311 -6.56 2.80 -10.00
N CYS A 312 -6.51 1.47 -10.05
CA CYS A 312 -5.32 0.67 -10.37
C CYS A 312 -4.95 0.72 -11.87
N GLY A 313 -5.28 1.80 -12.58
CA GLY A 313 -5.01 1.93 -14.01
C GLY A 313 -3.52 2.17 -14.26
N ALA A 314 -2.90 1.28 -15.04
CA ALA A 314 -1.56 1.47 -15.61
C ALA A 314 -1.61 2.42 -16.82
#